data_AF-A0A816MLI6-F1
#
_entry.id   AF-A0A816MLI6-F1
#
_cell.length_a   1.000
_cell.length_b   1.000
_cell.length_c   1.000
_cell.angle_alpha   90.00
_cell.angle_beta   90.00
_cell.angle_gamma   90.00
#
_symmetry.space_group_name_H-M   'P 1'
#
loop_
_entity.id
_entity.type
_entity.pdbx_description
1 polymer ?
#
loop_
_entity_poly.entity_id
_entity_poly.type
_entity_poly.pdbx_seq_one_letter_code
_entity_poly.pdbx_strand_id
1 'polypeptide(L)' 'MQNITEEQIDGIMELREFGVPYHIRVYIDLKINIDLWYGVHSQSSSGGAQNQLLLKADLMEQPESILFCI' A
#
# COMPACT_ATOMS: atom_id res chain seq x y z
N MET A 1 -7.21 -33.84 -5.52
CA MET A 1 -6.15 -32.82 -5.68
C MET A 1 -5.39 -33.19 -6.94
N GLN A 2 -5.44 -32.35 -7.98
CA GLN A 2 -4.60 -32.54 -9.17
C GLN A 2 -3.15 -32.31 -8.74
N ASN A 3 -2.30 -33.32 -8.92
CA ASN A 3 -0.86 -33.19 -8.69
C ASN A 3 -0.33 -32.19 -9.72
N ILE A 4 0.24 -31.10 -9.23
CA ILE A 4 0.96 -30.14 -10.08
C ILE A 4 2.09 -30.94 -10.73
N THR A 5 2.00 -31.18 -12.03
CA THR A 5 3.01 -31.97 -12.76
C THR A 5 4.29 -31.16 -12.86
N GLU A 6 5.46 -31.81 -12.76
CA GLU A 6 6.79 -31.17 -12.82
C GLU A 6 6.95 -30.27 -14.07
N GLU A 7 6.28 -30.62 -15.18
CA GLU A 7 6.17 -29.81 -16.40
C GLU A 7 5.65 -28.38 -16.16
N GLN A 8 4.76 -28.17 -15.18
CA GLN A 8 4.18 -26.87 -14.87
C GLN A 8 5.17 -25.95 -14.15
N ILE A 9 6.11 -26.54 -13.40
CA ILE A 9 7.17 -25.80 -12.70
C ILE A 9 8.30 -25.45 -13.67
N ASP A 10 8.58 -26.31 -14.65
CA ASP A 10 9.65 -26.13 -15.65
C ASP A 10 9.45 -24.89 -16.54
N GLY A 11 8.21 -24.39 -16.67
CA GLY A 11 7.90 -23.15 -17.39
C GLY A 11 8.11 -21.86 -16.59
N ILE A 12 8.42 -21.93 -15.29
CA ILE A 12 8.60 -20.75 -14.44
C ILE A 12 10.06 -20.28 -14.55
N MET A 13 10.29 -19.14 -15.21
CA MET A 13 11.63 -18.57 -15.33
C MET A 13 12.14 -17.92 -14.03
N GLU A 14 11.31 -17.09 -13.39
CA GLU A 14 11.68 -16.38 -12.16
C GLU A 14 10.47 -15.84 -11.39
N LEU A 15 10.66 -15.59 -10.09
CA LEU A 15 9.73 -14.81 -9.28
C LEU A 15 10.16 -13.34 -9.31
N ARG A 16 9.22 -12.47 -9.69
CA ARG A 16 9.44 -11.02 -9.77
C ARG A 16 8.91 -10.34 -8.52
N GLU A 17 9.65 -9.36 -8.02
CA GLU A 17 9.21 -8.43 -6.97
C GLU A 17 8.77 -9.09 -5.65
N PHE A 18 9.18 -10.33 -5.41
CA PHE A 18 8.85 -11.07 -4.18
C PHE A 18 9.44 -10.44 -2.91
N GLY A 19 10.52 -9.68 -3.05
CA GLY A 19 11.24 -9.05 -1.94
C GLY A 19 10.73 -7.66 -1.56
N VAL A 20 9.73 -7.11 -2.25
CA VAL A 20 9.23 -5.76 -1.96
C VAL A 20 8.48 -5.78 -0.62
N PRO A 21 8.92 -5.01 0.41
CA PRO A 21 8.21 -4.92 1.68
C PRO A 21 6.77 -4.45 1.48
N TYR A 22 5.85 -5.00 2.27
CA TYR A 22 4.41 -4.72 2.13
C TYR A 22 4.08 -3.23 2.15
N HIS A 23 4.69 -2.45 3.05
CA HIS A 23 4.44 -1.00 3.14
C HIS A 23 4.91 -0.24 1.89
N ILE A 24 5.95 -0.71 1.20
CA ILE A 24 6.40 -0.14 -0.06
C ILE A 24 5.39 -0.44 -1.18
N ARG A 25 4.88 -1.68 -1.24
CA ARG A 25 3.82 -2.04 -2.20
C ARG A 25 2.59 -1.15 -2.02
N VAL A 26 2.12 -1.02 -0.78
CA VAL A 26 0.98 -0.15 -0.44
C VAL A 26 1.24 1.30 -0.82
N TYR A 27 2.42 1.83 -0.48
CA TYR A 27 2.86 3.18 -0.84
C TYR A 27 2.81 3.43 -2.36
N ILE A 28 3.37 2.51 -3.16
CA ILE A 28 3.43 2.62 -4.61
C ILE A 28 2.03 2.49 -5.23
N ASP A 29 1.32 1.41 -4.91
CA ASP A 29 0.06 1.05 -5.56
C ASP A 29 -1.03 2.09 -5.26
N LEU A 30 -1.09 2.58 -4.02
CA LEU A 30 -2.09 3.57 -3.60
C LEU A 30 -1.61 5.02 -3.76
N LYS A 31 -0.37 5.24 -4.21
CA LYS A 31 0.26 6.57 -4.40
C LYS A 31 0.15 7.46 -3.15
N ILE A 32 0.38 6.85 -1.99
CA ILE A 32 0.35 7.54 -0.70
C ILE A 32 1.75 8.06 -0.42
N ASN A 33 1.98 9.36 -0.55
CA ASN A 33 3.28 9.94 -0.20
C ASN A 33 3.26 10.44 1.24
N ILE A 34 4.42 10.35 1.90
CA ILE A 34 4.64 11.11 3.13
C ILE A 34 4.55 12.61 2.83
N ASP A 35 4.24 13.41 3.84
CA ASP A 35 4.27 14.87 3.77
C ASP A 35 3.17 15.52 2.90
N LEU A 36 2.14 14.76 2.52
CA LEU A 36 0.93 15.25 1.87
C LEU A 36 -0.29 15.12 2.79
N TRP A 37 -1.28 15.99 2.57
CA TRP A 37 -2.54 15.95 3.29
C TRP A 37 -3.53 14.99 2.66
N TYR A 38 -4.15 14.15 3.48
CA TYR A 38 -5.18 13.22 3.04
C TYR A 38 -6.43 13.31 3.93
N GLY A 39 -7.60 13.24 3.31
CA GLY A 39 -8.85 12.93 4.01
C GLY A 39 -9.03 11.43 4.13
N VAL A 40 -9.20 10.92 5.35
CA VAL A 40 -9.43 9.50 5.61
C VAL A 40 -10.94 9.22 5.65
N HIS A 41 -11.41 8.31 4.81
CA HIS A 41 -12.80 7.90 4.77
C HIS A 41 -12.88 6.39 4.98
N SER A 42 -13.70 5.96 5.93
CA SER A 42 -14.00 4.54 6.12
C SER A 42 -15.38 4.26 5.57
N GLN A 43 -15.46 3.36 4.59
CA GLN A 43 -16.75 2.81 4.16
C GLN A 43 -16.94 1.46 4.85
N SER A 44 -17.98 1.38 5.69
CA SER A 44 -18.44 0.11 6.23
C SER A 44 -19.09 -0.68 5.10
N SER A 45 -18.37 -1.67 4.58
CA SER A 45 -18.90 -2.62 3.61
C SER A 45 -19.12 -3.97 4.30
N SER A 46 -20.15 -4.70 3.87
CA SER A 46 -20.55 -6.01 4.40
C SER A 46 -19.49 -7.12 4.24
N GLY A 47 -18.32 -6.81 3.65
CA GLY A 47 -17.16 -7.71 3.51
C GLY A 47 -15.86 -7.19 4.12
N GLY A 48 -15.87 -6.07 4.86
CA GLY A 48 -14.69 -5.47 5.49
C GLY A 48 -14.65 -3.95 5.32
N ALA A 49 -14.02 -3.25 6.26
CA ALA A 49 -13.85 -1.80 6.17
C ALA A 49 -12.80 -1.46 5.10
N GLN A 50 -13.24 -0.85 4.00
CA GLN A 50 -12.31 -0.29 3.00
C GLN A 50 -12.04 1.16 3.37
N ASN A 51 -10.81 1.43 3.82
CA ASN A 51 -10.35 2.78 4.08
C ASN A 51 -9.85 3.40 2.77
N GLN A 52 -10.36 4.57 2.43
CA GLN A 52 -9.94 5.34 1.25
C GLN A 52 -9.27 6.63 1.70
N LEU A 53 -8.11 6.92 1.11
CA LEU A 53 -7.37 8.16 1.30
C LEU A 53 -7.59 9.06 0.09
N LEU A 54 -8.11 10.26 0.32
CA LEU A 54 -8.33 11.26 -0.71
C LEU A 54 -7.32 12.38 -0.54
N LEU A 55 -6.47 12.61 -1.55
CA LEU A 55 -5.47 13.67 -1.52
C LEU A 55 -6.15 15.04 -1.42
N LYS A 56 -5.73 15.83 -0.44
CA LYS A 56 -6.11 17.23 -0.26
C LYS A 56 -5.02 18.14 -0.82
N ALA A 57 -5.05 18.33 -2.13
CA ALA A 57 -4.08 19.16 -2.85
C ALA A 57 -4.22 20.67 -2.58
N ASP A 58 -5.30 21.09 -1.92
CA ASP A 58 -5.55 22.46 -1.48
C ASP A 58 -4.72 22.85 -0.25
N LEU A 59 -4.36 21.87 0.58
CA LEU A 59 -3.56 22.08 1.78
C LEU A 59 -2.08 21.91 1.44
N MET A 60 -1.37 23.04 1.35
CA MET A 60 0.06 23.09 1.04
C MET A 60 0.95 23.28 2.27
N GLU A 61 0.43 23.88 3.35
CA GLU A 61 1.22 24.11 4.55
C GLU A 61 1.39 22.82 5.35
N GLN A 62 2.64 22.52 5.73
CA GLN A 62 2.95 21.34 6.53
C GLN A 62 2.52 21.56 7.99
N PRO A 63 2.07 20.51 8.69
CA PRO A 63 1.75 20.62 10.11
C PRO A 63 3.01 20.83 10.95
N GLU A 64 2.94 21.67 11.96
CA GLU A 64 4.03 21.81 12.93
C GLU A 64 4.14 20.54 13.77
N SER A 65 5.26 19.82 13.61
CA SER A 65 5.58 18.65 14.43
C SER A 65 6.33 19.06 15.70
N ILE A 66 5.96 18.46 16.83
CA ILE A 66 6.68 18.67 18.08
C ILE A 66 7.85 17.71 18.12
N LEU A 67 9.06 18.24 17.98
CA LEU A 67 10.29 17.48 18.17
C LEU A 67 10.72 17.54 19.63
N PHE A 68 10.87 16.37 20.25
CA PHE A 68 11.53 16.25 21.54
C PHE A 68 12.85 15.49 21.35
N CYS A 69 13.94 16.08 21.79
CA CYS A 69 15.28 15.48 21.78
C CYS A 69 15.79 15.42 23.22
N ILE A 70 16.27 14.24 23.64
CA ILE A 70 16.81 13.97 24.98
C ILE A 70 18.33 14.04 25.01
#